data_AF-A0A4P8VQD2-F1
#
_entry.id   AF-A0A4P8VQD2-F1
#
_cell.length_a   1.000
_cell.length_b   1.000
_cell.length_c   1.000
_cell.angle_alpha   90.00
_cell.angle_beta   90.00
_cell.angle_gamma   90.00
#
_symmetry.space_group_name_H-M   'P 1'
#
loop_
_entity.id
_entity.type
_entity.pdbx_description
1 polymer ?
#
loop_
_entity_poly.entity_id
_entity_poly.type
_entity_poly.pdbx_seq_one_letter_code
_entity_poly.pdbx_strand_id
1 'polypeptide(L)'
;AYSKALLFLGSGSIIHSMEALVGYSPAKSQNMSLMGGLIKHLPITRTAFLLGTLSLCGIPPLACFWSKDEILNASWVYSPI
;
A
#
# COMPACT_ATOMS: atom_id res chain seq x y z
N ALA A 1 -3.88 -5.06 10.63
CA ALA A 1 -2.51 -5.59 10.42
C ALA A 1 -2.28 -6.00 8.96
N TYR A 2 -3.18 -6.79 8.37
CA TYR A 2 -3.02 -7.39 7.03
C TYR A 2 -2.81 -6.38 5.89
N SER A 3 -3.57 -5.28 5.82
CA SER A 3 -3.41 -4.29 4.75
C SER A 3 -2.02 -3.63 4.76
N LYS A 4 -1.47 -3.34 5.96
CA LYS A 4 -0.11 -2.81 6.10
C LYS A 4 0.95 -3.85 5.74
N ALA A 5 0.78 -5.09 6.18
CA ALA A 5 1.71 -6.17 5.84
C ALA A 5 1.79 -6.39 4.32
N LEU A 6 0.64 -6.37 3.65
CA LEU A 6 0.56 -6.50 2.20
C LEU A 6 1.29 -5.36 1.48
N LEU A 7 1.12 -4.11 1.94
CA LEU A 7 1.84 -2.95 1.38
C LEU A 7 3.35 -3.03 1.61
N PHE A 8 3.81 -3.45 2.79
CA PHE A 8 5.25 -3.60 3.06
C PHE A 8 5.89 -4.70 2.22
N LEU A 9 5.25 -5.86 2.11
CA LEU A 9 5.75 -6.97 1.29
C LEU A 9 5.73 -6.61 -0.21
N GLY A 10 4.68 -5.92 -0.67
CA GLY A 10 4.60 -5.43 -2.04
C GLY A 10 5.69 -4.39 -2.36
N SER A 11 5.98 -3.48 -1.42
CA SER A 11 7.09 -2.53 -1.55
C SER A 11 8.45 -3.25 -1.62
N GLY A 12 8.68 -4.26 -0.78
CA GLY A 12 9.90 -5.08 -0.83
C GLY A 12 10.09 -5.79 -2.17
N SER A 13 9.02 -6.35 -2.73
CA SER A 13 9.02 -6.96 -4.07
C SER A 13 9.41 -5.95 -5.17
N ILE A 14 8.95 -4.71 -5.05
CA ILE A 14 9.30 -3.62 -5.98
C ILE A 14 10.78 -3.24 -5.85
N ILE A 15 11.28 -3.02 -4.63
CA ILE A 15 12.68 -2.65 -4.39
C ILE A 15 13.63 -3.73 -4.91
N HIS A 16 13.32 -5.00 -4.63
CA HIS A 16 14.11 -6.12 -5.14
C HIS A 16 14.12 -6.19 -6.68
N SER A 17 12.99 -5.86 -7.32
CA SER A 17 12.92 -5.79 -8.78
C SER A 17 13.70 -4.60 -9.36
N MET A 18 13.85 -3.50 -8.60
CA MET A 18 14.70 -2.36 -8.98
C MET A 18 16.19 -2.65 -8.87
N GLU A 19 16.60 -3.48 -7.93
CA GLU A 19 18.01 -3.92 -7.82
C GLU A 19 18.48 -4.64 -9.08
N ALA A 20 17.60 -5.42 -9.73
CA ALA A 20 17.91 -6.10 -10.99
C ALA A 20 18.09 -5.14 -12.19
N LEU A 21 17.46 -3.96 -12.18
CA LEU A 21 17.55 -2.98 -13.27
C LEU A 21 18.68 -1.96 -13.07
N VAL A 22 18.88 -1.51 -11.83
CA VAL A 22 19.76 -0.37 -11.51
C VAL A 22 21.09 -0.81 -10.88
N GLY A 23 21.21 -2.10 -10.55
CA GLY A 23 22.33 -2.65 -9.78
C GLY A 23 22.16 -2.40 -8.27
N TYR A 24 22.94 -3.12 -7.46
CA TYR A 24 22.86 -3.05 -6.01
C TYR A 24 23.38 -1.69 -5.50
N SER A 25 22.47 -0.74 -5.33
CA SER A 25 22.72 0.55 -4.70
C SER A 25 21.44 1.02 -4.01
N PRO A 26 21.39 1.02 -2.66
CA PRO A 26 20.16 1.36 -1.93
C PRO A 26 19.66 2.78 -2.21
N ALA A 27 20.59 3.72 -2.43
CA ALA A 27 20.27 5.10 -2.77
C ALA A 27 19.58 5.23 -4.15
N LYS A 28 19.83 4.30 -5.08
CA LYS A 28 19.22 4.32 -6.42
C LYS A 28 17.95 3.47 -6.49
N SER A 29 17.94 2.28 -5.88
CA SER A 29 16.79 1.37 -5.92
C SER A 29 15.58 1.87 -5.13
N GLN A 30 15.80 2.68 -4.09
CA GLN A 30 14.72 3.32 -3.30
C GLN A 30 14.38 4.75 -3.76
N ASN A 31 15.05 5.29 -4.78
CA ASN A 31 14.74 6.62 -5.28
C ASN A 31 13.44 6.57 -6.10
N MET A 32 12.36 7.15 -5.55
CA MET A 32 11.04 7.17 -6.20
C MET A 32 11.05 7.79 -7.61
N SER A 33 11.99 8.70 -7.90
CA SER A 33 12.13 9.29 -9.25
C SER A 33 12.52 8.26 -10.32
N LEU A 34 13.13 7.14 -9.93
CA LEU A 34 13.59 6.08 -10.83
C LEU A 34 12.62 4.88 -10.90
N MET A 35 11.62 4.84 -10.02
CA MET A 35 10.69 3.69 -9.85
C MET A 35 9.46 3.77 -10.78
N GLY A 36 9.59 4.39 -11.95
CA GLY A 36 8.51 4.54 -12.93
C GLY A 36 8.38 3.34 -13.89
N GLY A 37 7.18 3.06 -14.36
CA GLY A 37 6.95 2.09 -15.45
C GLY A 37 6.86 0.61 -15.07
N LEU A 38 7.00 0.25 -13.78
CA LEU A 38 7.01 -1.13 -13.30
C LEU A 38 5.66 -1.86 -13.41
N ILE A 39 4.57 -1.12 -13.63
CA ILE A 39 3.21 -1.65 -13.69
C ILE A 39 3.07 -2.78 -14.73
N LYS A 40 3.80 -2.69 -15.85
CA LYS A 40 3.76 -3.70 -16.92
C LYS A 40 4.57 -4.96 -16.58
N HIS A 41 5.52 -4.87 -15.65
CA HIS A 41 6.46 -5.95 -15.34
C HIS A 41 6.04 -6.73 -14.08
N LEU A 42 5.32 -6.10 -13.16
CA LEU A 42 4.83 -6.72 -11.92
C LEU A 42 3.30 -6.69 -11.79
N PRO A 43 2.55 -7.48 -12.58
CA PRO A 43 1.08 -7.45 -12.55
C PRO A 43 0.50 -7.92 -11.21
N ILE A 44 1.13 -8.90 -10.54
CA ILE A 44 0.66 -9.46 -9.26
C ILE A 44 0.92 -8.46 -8.12
N THR A 45 2.13 -7.90 -8.05
CA THR A 45 2.47 -6.89 -7.02
C THR A 45 1.61 -5.65 -7.19
N ARG A 46 1.29 -5.25 -8.43
CA ARG A 46 0.36 -4.15 -8.72
C ARG A 46 -1.03 -4.39 -8.12
N THR A 47 -1.67 -5.52 -8.42
CA THR A 47 -3.04 -5.79 -7.95
C THR A 47 -3.09 -5.94 -6.43
N ALA A 48 -2.10 -6.61 -5.84
CA ALA A 48 -1.95 -6.71 -4.40
C ALA A 48 -1.82 -5.31 -3.76
N PHE A 49 -0.89 -4.49 -4.23
CA PHE A 49 -0.67 -3.14 -3.69
C PHE A 49 -1.90 -2.23 -3.88
N LEU A 50 -2.61 -2.36 -5.01
CA LEU A 50 -3.87 -1.66 -5.24
C LEU A 50 -4.94 -2.07 -4.20
N LEU A 51 -5.14 -3.37 -3.97
CA LEU A 51 -6.11 -3.84 -2.97
C LEU A 51 -5.72 -3.41 -1.55
N GLY A 52 -4.41 -3.44 -1.22
CA GLY A 52 -3.89 -2.95 0.05
C GLY A 52 -4.13 -1.45 0.26
N THR A 53 -3.94 -0.64 -0.77
CA THR A 53 -4.19 0.82 -0.72
C THR A 53 -5.67 1.15 -0.66
N LEU A 54 -6.52 0.49 -1.47
CA LEU A 54 -7.99 0.64 -1.40
C LEU A 54 -8.51 0.25 -0.02
N SER A 55 -7.95 -0.81 0.57
CA SER A 55 -8.29 -1.25 1.93
C SER A 55 -7.91 -0.16 2.93
N LEU A 56 -6.70 0.38 2.88
CA LEU A 56 -6.25 1.42 3.81
C LEU A 56 -7.06 2.73 3.69
N CYS A 57 -7.48 3.09 2.47
CA CYS A 57 -8.31 4.26 2.20
C CYS A 57 -9.72 4.13 2.81
N GLY A 58 -10.17 2.89 3.05
CA GLY A 58 -11.51 2.61 3.59
C GLY A 58 -12.60 2.78 2.53
N ILE A 59 -12.38 2.28 1.32
CA ILE A 59 -13.43 2.32 0.29
C ILE A 59 -14.48 1.23 0.58
N PRO A 60 -15.79 1.52 0.46
CA PRO A 60 -16.88 0.56 0.70
C PRO A 60 -16.93 -0.49 -0.42
N PRO A 61 -16.08 -1.53 -0.32
CA PRO A 61 -16.50 -2.90 0.05
C PRO A 61 -15.48 -3.65 0.95
N LEU A 62 -14.46 -2.96 1.48
CA LEU A 62 -13.32 -3.58 2.18
C LEU A 62 -13.46 -3.49 3.71
N ALA A 63 -12.94 -4.49 4.42
CA ALA A 63 -13.07 -4.62 5.88
C ALA A 63 -12.58 -3.38 6.66
N CYS A 64 -11.61 -2.64 6.13
CA CYS A 64 -11.08 -1.46 6.83
C CYS A 64 -12.01 -0.24 6.77
N PHE A 65 -13.00 -0.20 5.86
CA PHE A 65 -14.06 0.82 5.87
C PHE A 65 -14.90 0.69 7.15
N TRP A 66 -15.36 -0.53 7.44
CA TRP A 66 -16.17 -0.83 8.61
C TRP A 66 -15.44 -0.51 9.92
N SER A 67 -14.15 -0.86 10.02
CA SER A 67 -13.35 -0.50 11.20
C SER A 67 -13.15 1.01 11.36
N LYS A 68 -13.06 1.78 10.26
CA LYS A 68 -12.95 3.24 10.32
C LYS A 68 -14.27 3.90 10.69
N ASP A 69 -15.38 3.39 10.16
CA ASP A 69 -16.74 3.88 10.44
C ASP A 69 -17.09 3.66 11.92
N GLU A 70 -16.77 2.50 12.49
CA GLU A 70 -17.01 2.22 13.91
C GLU A 70 -16.26 3.19 14.83
N ILE A 71 -14.99 3.49 14.54
CA ILE A 71 -14.20 4.47 15.30
C ILE A 71 -14.77 5.89 15.15
N LEU A 72 -15.20 6.27 13.94
CA LEU A 72 -15.84 7.57 13.69
C LEU A 72 -17.15 7.70 14.46
N ASN A 73 -18.00 6.68 14.43
CA ASN A 73 -19.28 6.65 15.16
C ASN A 73 -19.06 6.73 16.68
N ALA A 74 -18.14 5.92 17.21
CA ALA A 74 -17.79 5.98 18.64
C ALA A 74 -17.24 7.36 19.06
N SER A 75 -16.42 7.99 18.21
CA SER A 75 -15.89 9.34 18.46
C SER A 75 -16.99 10.40 18.46
N TRP A 76 -17.93 10.30 17.53
CA TRP A 76 -19.09 11.20 17.44
C TRP A 76 -20.03 11.09 18.65
N VAL A 77 -20.23 9.87 19.16
CA VAL A 77 -21.04 9.65 20.38
C VAL A 77 -20.37 10.21 21.62
N TYR A 78 -19.03 10.12 21.71
CA TYR A 78 -18.27 10.58 22.88
C TYR A 78 -18.04 12.10 22.91
N SER A 79 -17.87 12.73 21.75
CA SER A 79 -17.75 14.20 21.63
C SER A 79 -18.55 14.68 20.42
N PRO A 80 -19.87 14.83 20.56
CA PRO A 80 -20.69 15.47 19.55
C PRO A 80 -20.27 16.95 19.49
N ILE A 81 -19.99 17.41 18.28
CA ILE A 81 -19.73 18.83 17.98
C ILE A 81 -21.07 19.58 18.04
#